data_AF-A0A4Q6E7A2-F1
#
_entry.id   AF-A0A4Q6E7A2-F1
#
_cell.length_a   1.000
_cell.length_b   1.000
_cell.length_c   1.000
_cell.angle_alpha   90.00
_cell.angle_beta   90.00
_cell.angle_gamma   90.00
#
_symmetry.space_group_name_H-M   'P 1'
#
loop_
_entity.id
_entity.type
_entity.pdbx_description
1 polymer ?
#
loop_
_entity_poly.entity_id
_entity_poly.type
_entity_poly.pdbx_seq_one_letter_code
_entity_poly.pdbx_strand_id
1 'polypeptide(L)'
;MKMHFVLALLGLGSASLQAAELPANLNTFLGPKPPKYQTRFAQPAKALRRALQHSAEGKHGMAANELAPLAAAGGAFAEHALYNLGLAQRNAKEFAKSSTSLEKLRAEYPNSPYDDAASDMIVENACDRGIRDGKKANAEVNLRRCLDRTAWRGWADREAAVAALYDLYKSRQDLLLGPFTAEIIQAMPAGSNIRTRIAKEVPNAKLEEYANVPRYRTRSLTPSGVKPTQPDLELFDEAMQSVLKGKWGNARSLFLKFEEEFPQSEHRDRAQYWNARTEFELGNDDEFKRRCEIIFNENPLTYYGLQCGLRLKKDFAPFLAPGSGTATAFTGTPYPRQALALWRLRALLEEGLIEPARMEARGLFNYKPGGSTFGQDNAAGAALTAFLYHAAGYSNASFSHAYAAYSLDPKALNAFLLDILFPQ
;
A
#
# COMPACT_ATOMS: atom_id res chain seq x y z
N MET A 1 -1.94 -36.46 34.25
CA MET A 1 -1.65 -36.23 32.82
C MET A 1 -1.45 -34.75 32.58
N LYS A 2 -0.22 -34.29 32.39
CA LYS A 2 0.11 -32.88 32.06
C LYS A 2 0.25 -32.78 30.55
N MET A 3 -0.70 -32.15 29.87
CA MET A 3 -0.57 -31.78 28.46
C MET A 3 0.42 -30.63 28.33
N HIS A 4 1.55 -30.87 27.67
CA HIS A 4 2.43 -29.83 27.17
C HIS A 4 1.95 -29.41 25.78
N PHE A 5 1.39 -28.21 25.68
CA PHE A 5 1.19 -27.52 24.41
C PHE A 5 2.55 -26.95 23.98
N VAL A 6 3.27 -27.71 23.14
CA VAL A 6 4.40 -27.17 22.38
C VAL A 6 3.79 -26.48 21.16
N LEU A 7 3.84 -25.14 21.15
CA LEU A 7 3.58 -24.35 19.96
C LEU A 7 4.66 -24.69 18.93
N ALA A 8 4.32 -25.55 17.97
CA ALA A 8 5.08 -25.70 16.75
C ALA A 8 4.91 -24.40 15.95
N LEU A 9 5.91 -23.51 16.01
CA LEU A 9 6.18 -22.60 14.90
C LEU A 9 6.53 -23.49 13.70
N LEU A 10 5.51 -23.97 13.01
CA LEU A 10 5.64 -24.49 11.66
C LEU A 10 6.22 -23.35 10.84
N GLY A 11 7.49 -23.52 10.46
CA GLY A 11 8.07 -22.78 9.38
C GLY A 11 7.15 -22.92 8.18
N LEU A 12 6.45 -21.84 7.86
CA LEU A 12 6.21 -21.48 6.47
C LEU A 12 7.60 -21.28 5.90
N GLY A 13 8.25 -22.41 5.58
CA GLY A 13 9.32 -22.43 4.62
C GLY A 13 8.74 -21.71 3.43
N SER A 14 9.29 -20.53 3.17
CA SER A 14 9.26 -19.94 1.86
C SER A 14 9.62 -21.07 0.91
N ALA A 15 8.60 -21.67 0.29
CA ALA A 15 8.79 -22.16 -1.06
C ALA A 15 9.46 -20.98 -1.72
N SER A 16 10.75 -21.11 -2.02
CA SER A 16 11.44 -20.16 -2.86
C SER A 16 10.47 -20.01 -4.01
N LEU A 17 9.83 -18.85 -4.13
CA LEU A 17 9.31 -18.37 -5.39
C LEU A 17 10.55 -18.53 -6.28
N GLN A 18 10.64 -19.67 -6.97
CA GLN A 18 11.66 -19.92 -7.96
C GLN A 18 11.52 -18.70 -8.82
N ALA A 19 12.53 -17.81 -8.74
CA ALA A 19 12.47 -16.46 -9.29
C ALA A 19 11.74 -16.58 -10.62
N ALA A 20 10.47 -16.17 -10.65
CA ALA A 20 9.54 -16.58 -11.71
C ALA A 20 10.28 -16.28 -12.99
N GLU A 21 10.63 -17.32 -13.76
CA GLU A 21 11.68 -17.21 -14.79
C GLU A 21 11.36 -15.96 -15.57
N LEU A 22 12.21 -14.93 -15.43
CA LEU A 22 11.98 -13.67 -16.11
C LEU A 22 11.83 -14.06 -17.57
N PRO A 23 10.65 -13.81 -18.17
CA PRO A 23 10.29 -14.46 -19.40
C PRO A 23 11.37 -14.11 -20.42
N ALA A 24 11.73 -15.08 -21.25
CA ALA A 24 12.84 -14.95 -22.21
C ALA A 24 12.70 -13.68 -23.09
N ASN A 25 11.48 -13.14 -23.20
CA ASN A 25 11.12 -11.93 -23.91
C ASN A 25 11.48 -10.61 -23.18
N LEU A 26 12.00 -10.59 -21.95
CA LEU A 26 12.39 -9.33 -21.30
C LEU A 26 13.52 -8.61 -22.06
N ASN A 27 14.38 -9.37 -22.74
CA ASN A 27 15.39 -8.85 -23.68
C ASN A 27 14.76 -8.33 -24.98
N THR A 28 13.76 -9.05 -25.51
CA THR A 28 12.96 -8.58 -26.65
C THR A 28 12.27 -7.25 -26.31
N PHE A 29 11.91 -7.09 -25.04
CA PHE A 29 11.13 -5.96 -24.57
C PHE A 29 11.97 -4.73 -24.18
N LEU A 30 12.94 -4.88 -23.27
CA LEU A 30 13.79 -3.77 -22.79
C LEU A 30 14.99 -3.50 -23.72
N GLY A 31 15.15 -4.33 -24.76
CA GLY A 31 16.33 -4.35 -25.59
C GLY A 31 17.52 -5.04 -24.91
N PRO A 32 18.69 -5.06 -25.58
CA PRO A 32 19.90 -5.62 -25.00
C PRO A 32 20.33 -4.84 -23.76
N LYS A 33 20.92 -5.55 -22.79
CA LYS A 33 21.50 -4.93 -21.58
C LYS A 33 22.52 -3.85 -22.01
N PRO A 34 22.49 -2.64 -21.43
CA PRO A 34 23.47 -1.61 -21.77
C PRO A 34 24.89 -2.03 -21.37
N PRO A 35 25.96 -1.49 -22.01
CA PRO A 35 27.36 -1.90 -21.76
C PRO A 35 27.84 -1.82 -20.30
N LYS A 36 27.18 -1.03 -19.45
CA LYS A 36 27.48 -0.89 -18.01
C LYS A 36 26.44 -1.54 -17.11
N TYR A 37 25.58 -2.42 -17.64
CA TYR A 37 24.50 -3.03 -16.86
C TYR A 37 25.03 -3.79 -15.64
N GLN A 38 26.09 -4.59 -15.84
CA GLN A 38 26.64 -5.42 -14.77
C GLN A 38 27.13 -4.58 -13.59
N THR A 39 27.91 -3.53 -13.85
CA THR A 39 28.51 -2.70 -12.80
C THR A 39 27.53 -1.69 -12.23
N ARG A 40 26.64 -1.12 -13.04
CA ARG A 40 25.69 -0.10 -12.62
C ARG A 40 24.44 -0.66 -11.93
N PHE A 41 23.99 -1.86 -12.32
CA PHE A 41 22.74 -2.42 -11.84
C PHE A 41 22.87 -3.79 -11.17
N ALA A 42 23.42 -4.78 -11.88
CA ALA A 42 23.41 -6.17 -11.40
C ALA A 42 24.24 -6.36 -10.12
N GLN A 43 25.49 -5.86 -10.07
CA GLN A 43 26.34 -6.01 -8.89
C GLN A 43 25.79 -5.29 -7.65
N PRO A 44 25.31 -4.02 -7.75
CA PRO A 44 24.59 -3.39 -6.64
C PRO A 44 23.34 -4.15 -6.18
N ALA A 45 22.54 -4.70 -7.09
CA ALA A 45 21.38 -5.51 -6.72
C ALA A 45 21.79 -6.79 -5.96
N LYS A 46 22.85 -7.46 -6.41
CA LYS A 46 23.41 -8.62 -5.71
C LYS A 46 23.93 -8.26 -4.31
N ALA A 47 24.58 -7.11 -4.16
CA ALA A 47 25.03 -6.61 -2.87
C ALA A 47 23.84 -6.28 -1.96
N LEU A 48 22.80 -5.64 -2.49
CA LEU A 48 21.55 -5.39 -1.77
C LEU A 48 20.91 -6.70 -1.29
N ARG A 49 20.84 -7.73 -2.14
CA ARG A 49 20.32 -9.06 -1.78
C ARG A 49 21.06 -9.68 -0.59
N ARG A 50 22.39 -9.69 -0.62
CA ARG A 50 23.20 -10.23 0.50
C ARG A 50 22.92 -9.48 1.80
N ALA A 51 22.85 -8.15 1.74
CA ALA A 51 22.54 -7.35 2.91
C ALA A 51 21.14 -7.65 3.48
N LEU A 52 20.13 -7.80 2.62
CA LEU A 52 18.78 -8.17 3.05
C LEU A 52 18.72 -9.58 3.63
N GLN A 53 19.49 -10.52 3.08
CA GLN A 53 19.65 -11.85 3.66
C GLN A 53 20.25 -11.78 5.06
N HIS A 54 21.32 -11.00 5.27
CA HIS A 54 21.86 -10.77 6.61
C HIS A 54 20.84 -10.17 7.57
N SER A 55 20.01 -9.24 7.09
CA SER A 55 18.94 -8.67 7.92
C SER A 55 17.88 -9.70 8.31
N ALA A 56 17.47 -10.56 7.37
CA ALA A 56 16.52 -11.66 7.62
C ALA A 56 17.07 -12.71 8.61
N GLU A 57 18.39 -12.92 8.62
CA GLU A 57 19.10 -13.78 9.57
C GLU A 57 19.33 -13.11 10.95
N GLY A 58 18.82 -11.90 11.18
CA GLY A 58 19.04 -11.13 12.42
C GLY A 58 20.43 -10.50 12.54
N LYS A 59 21.29 -10.61 11.52
CA LYS A 59 22.66 -10.06 11.48
C LYS A 59 22.65 -8.59 11.04
N HIS A 60 21.88 -7.76 11.76
CA HIS A 60 21.59 -6.38 11.36
C HIS A 60 22.84 -5.48 11.24
N GLY A 61 23.88 -5.71 12.05
CA GLY A 61 25.16 -4.99 11.91
C GLY A 61 25.89 -5.30 10.60
N MET A 62 25.91 -6.57 10.18
CA MET A 62 26.49 -6.96 8.89
C MET A 62 25.68 -6.39 7.72
N ALA A 63 24.35 -6.46 7.81
CA ALA A 63 23.46 -5.84 6.82
C ALA A 63 23.75 -4.33 6.68
N ALA A 64 23.87 -3.60 7.78
CA ALA A 64 24.19 -2.18 7.77
C ALA A 64 25.55 -1.87 7.13
N ASN A 65 26.58 -2.69 7.41
CA ASN A 65 27.90 -2.54 6.81
C ASN A 65 27.90 -2.75 5.29
N GLU A 66 27.08 -3.67 4.77
CA GLU A 66 26.94 -3.88 3.32
C GLU A 66 26.08 -2.80 2.64
N LEU A 67 25.08 -2.26 3.35
CA LEU A 67 24.19 -1.21 2.82
C LEU A 67 24.84 0.17 2.79
N ALA A 68 25.72 0.48 3.75
CA ALA A 68 26.32 1.81 3.86
C ALA A 68 27.10 2.26 2.61
N PRO A 69 27.96 1.44 1.97
CA PRO A 69 28.62 1.80 0.72
C PRO A 69 27.64 2.04 -0.43
N LEU A 70 26.58 1.22 -0.54
CA LEU A 70 25.54 1.38 -1.58
C LEU A 70 24.77 2.69 -1.40
N ALA A 71 24.45 3.04 -0.14
CA ALA A 71 23.79 4.29 0.23
C ALA A 71 24.69 5.52 0.02
N ALA A 72 25.99 5.40 0.25
CA ALA A 72 26.95 6.50 0.11
C ALA A 72 27.29 6.81 -1.36
N ALA A 73 27.30 5.81 -2.22
CA ALA A 73 27.73 5.96 -3.62
C ALA A 73 26.80 6.83 -4.49
N GLY A 74 25.60 7.20 -4.02
CA GLY A 74 24.61 7.94 -4.82
C GLY A 74 24.20 7.20 -6.10
N GLY A 75 24.44 5.89 -6.15
CA GLY A 75 24.23 5.05 -7.33
C GLY A 75 22.77 4.66 -7.54
N ALA A 76 22.52 3.81 -8.52
CA ALA A 76 21.17 3.40 -8.93
C ALA A 76 20.31 2.86 -7.76
N PHE A 77 20.94 2.26 -6.75
CA PHE A 77 20.27 1.65 -5.60
C PHE A 77 20.44 2.42 -4.29
N ALA A 78 20.98 3.65 -4.32
CA ALA A 78 21.24 4.41 -3.09
C ALA A 78 19.95 4.67 -2.29
N GLU A 79 18.83 4.95 -2.97
CA GLU A 79 17.51 5.11 -2.37
C GLU A 79 17.05 3.86 -1.58
N HIS A 80 17.07 2.68 -2.23
CA HIS A 80 16.76 1.41 -1.57
C HIS A 80 17.74 1.11 -0.43
N ALA A 81 19.02 1.38 -0.64
CA ALA A 81 20.06 1.13 0.35
C ALA A 81 19.87 2.00 1.60
N LEU A 82 19.52 3.29 1.45
CA LEU A 82 19.24 4.18 2.57
C LEU A 82 18.03 3.72 3.38
N TYR A 83 16.94 3.35 2.72
CA TYR A 83 15.76 2.84 3.43
C TYR A 83 16.08 1.57 4.23
N ASN A 84 16.71 0.59 3.59
CA ASN A 84 17.06 -0.67 4.24
C ASN A 84 18.16 -0.51 5.29
N LEU A 85 19.08 0.46 5.12
CA LEU A 85 20.08 0.81 6.13
C LEU A 85 19.39 1.36 7.37
N GLY A 86 18.40 2.24 7.20
CA GLY A 86 17.55 2.72 8.28
C GLY A 86 16.88 1.58 9.04
N LEU A 87 16.29 0.61 8.33
CA LEU A 87 15.68 -0.59 8.95
C LEU A 87 16.70 -1.44 9.71
N ALA A 88 17.85 -1.74 9.10
CA ALA A 88 18.89 -2.54 9.74
C ALA A 88 19.42 -1.86 11.01
N GLN A 89 19.68 -0.55 10.96
CA GLN A 89 20.11 0.23 12.12
C GLN A 89 19.04 0.26 13.22
N ARG A 90 17.76 0.41 12.86
CA ARG A 90 16.64 0.36 13.82
C ARG A 90 16.58 -1.00 14.51
N ASN A 91 16.66 -2.09 13.76
CA ASN A 91 16.64 -3.45 14.31
C ASN A 91 17.87 -3.75 15.19
N ALA A 92 19.01 -3.12 14.90
CA ALA A 92 20.20 -3.12 15.76
C ALA A 92 20.08 -2.19 17.00
N LYS A 93 18.92 -1.55 17.22
CA LYS A 93 18.66 -0.55 18.29
C LYS A 93 19.55 0.71 18.19
N GLU A 94 20.04 1.01 16.99
CA GLU A 94 20.82 2.21 16.66
C GLU A 94 19.91 3.34 16.14
N PHE A 95 18.87 3.69 16.90
CA PHE A 95 17.79 4.60 16.47
C PHE A 95 18.27 5.95 15.91
N ALA A 96 19.33 6.53 16.50
CA ALA A 96 19.88 7.80 16.02
C ALA A 96 20.47 7.67 14.60
N LYS A 97 21.25 6.61 14.33
CA LYS A 97 21.81 6.36 13.00
C LYS A 97 20.70 6.05 12.00
N SER A 98 19.70 5.28 12.42
CA SER A 98 18.53 4.97 11.60
C SER A 98 17.81 6.26 11.16
N SER A 99 17.51 7.18 12.09
CA SER A 99 16.92 8.48 11.75
C SER A 99 17.79 9.28 10.78
N THR A 100 19.11 9.33 10.99
CA THR A 100 20.02 10.03 10.07
C THR A 100 19.97 9.46 8.65
N SER A 101 19.97 8.13 8.49
CA SER A 101 19.89 7.48 7.18
C SER A 101 18.54 7.76 6.48
N LEU A 102 17.44 7.76 7.24
CA LEU A 102 16.09 8.02 6.71
C LEU A 102 15.86 9.50 6.40
N GLU A 103 16.38 10.41 7.21
CA GLU A 103 16.35 11.85 6.92
C GLU A 103 17.15 12.15 5.63
N LYS A 104 18.30 11.49 5.45
CA LYS A 104 19.07 11.56 4.21
C LYS A 104 18.28 11.05 3.01
N LEU A 105 17.59 9.91 3.13
CA LEU A 105 16.68 9.40 2.10
C LEU A 105 15.65 10.44 1.68
N ARG A 106 14.97 11.07 2.65
CA ARG A 106 13.92 12.07 2.37
C ARG A 106 14.48 13.34 1.74
N ALA A 107 15.68 13.76 2.16
CA ALA A 107 16.34 14.94 1.62
C ALA A 107 16.84 14.73 0.18
N GLU A 108 17.48 13.59 -0.11
CA GLU A 108 18.05 13.30 -1.43
C GLU A 108 17.01 12.76 -2.43
N TYR A 109 15.95 12.11 -1.94
CA TYR A 109 14.90 11.47 -2.73
C TYR A 109 13.51 11.89 -2.24
N PRO A 110 13.11 13.17 -2.39
CA PRO A 110 11.84 13.70 -1.86
C PRO A 110 10.58 13.06 -2.47
N ASN A 111 10.71 12.32 -3.57
CA ASN A 111 9.62 11.58 -4.21
C ASN A 111 9.78 10.06 -4.02
N SER A 112 10.49 9.65 -2.98
CA SER A 112 10.74 8.25 -2.73
C SER A 112 9.44 7.50 -2.46
N PRO A 113 9.23 6.29 -3.02
CA PRO A 113 8.09 5.47 -2.63
C PRO A 113 8.15 5.09 -1.14
N TYR A 114 9.30 5.28 -0.49
CA TYR A 114 9.52 5.03 0.93
C TYR A 114 9.21 6.23 1.85
N ASP A 115 8.83 7.42 1.35
CA ASP A 115 8.74 8.64 2.16
C ASP A 115 7.82 8.48 3.38
N ASP A 116 6.60 7.97 3.18
CA ASP A 116 5.64 7.74 4.26
C ASP A 116 6.22 6.80 5.34
N ALA A 117 6.75 5.66 4.91
CA ALA A 117 7.32 4.64 5.81
C ALA A 117 8.59 5.15 6.52
N ALA A 118 9.41 5.95 5.84
CA ALA A 118 10.60 6.57 6.42
C ALA A 118 10.22 7.64 7.46
N SER A 119 9.23 8.47 7.15
CA SER A 119 8.70 9.49 8.06
C SER A 119 8.14 8.86 9.34
N ASP A 120 7.31 7.83 9.19
CA ASP A 120 6.78 7.06 10.31
C ASP A 120 7.90 6.46 11.17
N MET A 121 8.90 5.85 10.53
CA MET A 121 10.01 5.21 11.22
C MET A 121 10.94 6.22 11.92
N ILE A 122 11.13 7.43 11.38
CA ILE A 122 11.86 8.52 12.06
C ILE A 122 11.17 8.90 13.38
N VAL A 123 9.84 9.00 13.37
CA VAL A 123 9.05 9.26 14.59
C VAL A 123 9.17 8.10 15.57
N GLU A 124 9.03 6.85 15.09
CA GLU A 124 9.18 5.65 15.92
C GLU A 124 10.58 5.56 16.55
N ASN A 125 11.64 5.87 15.79
CA ASN A 125 13.00 5.95 16.30
C ASN A 125 13.14 7.00 17.40
N ALA A 126 12.48 8.16 17.27
CA ALA A 126 12.46 9.17 18.31
C ALA A 126 11.77 8.63 19.57
N CYS A 127 10.61 7.98 19.44
CA CYS A 127 9.90 7.34 20.55
C CYS A 127 10.81 6.38 21.31
N ASP A 128 11.40 5.40 20.61
CA ASP A 128 12.24 4.38 21.20
C ASP A 128 13.49 4.97 21.86
N ARG A 129 14.05 6.02 21.24
CA ARG A 129 15.17 6.76 21.82
C ARG A 129 14.75 7.52 23.08
N GLY A 130 13.56 8.12 23.10
CA GLY A 130 13.00 8.77 24.29
C GLY A 130 12.79 7.81 25.46
N ILE A 131 12.19 6.64 25.19
CA ILE A 131 12.02 5.56 26.17
C ILE A 131 13.39 5.12 26.71
N ARG A 132 14.38 4.91 25.84
CA ARG A 132 15.73 4.47 26.21
C ARG A 132 16.53 5.55 26.94
N ASP A 133 16.43 6.81 26.52
CA ASP A 133 17.17 7.93 27.10
C ASP A 133 16.60 8.35 28.47
N GLY A 134 15.36 7.98 28.78
CA GLY A 134 14.77 8.10 30.11
C GLY A 134 14.80 9.54 30.63
N LYS A 135 15.62 9.80 31.66
CA LYS A 135 15.65 11.10 32.37
C LYS A 135 16.38 12.23 31.64
N LYS A 136 17.00 11.96 30.48
CA LYS A 136 17.75 12.99 29.72
C LYS A 136 16.82 14.10 29.20
N ALA A 137 17.36 15.30 29.02
CA ALA A 137 16.60 16.48 28.58
C ALA A 137 15.77 16.21 27.31
N ASN A 138 16.34 15.52 26.33
CA ASN A 138 15.71 15.26 25.03
C ASN A 138 14.64 14.15 25.05
N ALA A 139 14.55 13.36 26.14
CA ALA A 139 13.60 12.26 26.20
C ALA A 139 12.14 12.75 26.22
N GLU A 140 11.89 13.84 26.94
CA GLU A 140 10.55 14.46 27.02
C GLU A 140 10.04 14.88 25.64
N VAL A 141 10.86 15.61 24.89
CA VAL A 141 10.53 16.09 23.54
C VAL A 141 10.21 14.91 22.61
N ASN A 142 11.00 13.84 22.69
CA ASN A 142 10.79 12.66 21.85
C ASN A 142 9.51 11.89 22.24
N LEU A 143 9.24 11.75 23.54
CA LEU A 143 8.04 11.07 24.05
C LEU A 143 6.76 11.85 23.74
N ARG A 144 6.77 13.19 23.85
CA ARG A 144 5.63 14.04 23.47
C ARG A 144 5.30 13.91 21.98
N ARG A 145 6.32 14.02 21.10
CA ARG A 145 6.16 13.77 19.66
C ARG A 145 5.54 12.41 19.36
N CYS A 146 5.84 11.40 20.19
CA CYS A 146 5.23 10.09 20.09
C CYS A 146 3.72 10.15 20.35
N LEU A 147 3.32 10.77 21.47
CA LEU A 147 1.91 10.89 21.91
C LEU A 147 1.04 11.69 20.94
N ASP A 148 1.62 12.65 20.24
CA ASP A 148 0.92 13.48 19.25
C ASP A 148 0.59 12.71 17.95
N ARG A 149 1.10 11.47 17.77
CA ARG A 149 0.81 10.67 16.58
C ARG A 149 -0.63 10.14 16.61
N THR A 150 -1.35 10.32 15.51
CA THR A 150 -2.75 9.89 15.34
C THR A 150 -2.92 8.38 15.05
N ALA A 151 -1.85 7.71 14.58
CA ALA A 151 -1.89 6.32 14.13
C ALA A 151 -1.04 5.39 15.02
N TRP A 152 -1.52 5.11 16.23
CA TRP A 152 -0.95 4.06 17.08
C TRP A 152 -1.39 2.68 16.61
N ARG A 153 -0.45 1.72 16.48
CA ARG A 153 -0.74 0.34 16.05
C ARG A 153 -1.49 -0.49 17.11
N GLY A 154 -1.50 -0.02 18.35
CA GLY A 154 -2.24 -0.62 19.47
C GLY A 154 -1.99 0.13 20.79
N TRP A 155 -2.80 -0.17 21.81
CA TRP A 155 -2.70 0.49 23.12
C TRP A 155 -1.42 0.17 23.88
N ALA A 156 -0.84 -1.02 23.69
CA ALA A 156 0.37 -1.46 24.39
C ALA A 156 1.59 -0.56 24.08
N ASP A 157 1.75 -0.14 22.82
CA ASP A 157 2.85 0.74 22.41
C ASP A 157 2.70 2.13 23.03
N ARG A 158 1.46 2.63 23.10
CA ARG A 158 1.13 3.91 23.73
C ARG A 158 1.37 3.87 25.22
N GLU A 159 1.05 2.75 25.88
CA GLU A 159 1.22 2.60 27.33
C GLU A 159 2.69 2.71 27.75
N ALA A 160 3.63 2.13 26.99
CA ALA A 160 5.06 2.22 27.31
C ALA A 160 5.59 3.67 27.25
N ALA A 161 5.22 4.43 26.21
CA ALA A 161 5.61 5.84 26.08
C ALA A 161 4.96 6.73 27.16
N VAL A 162 3.67 6.50 27.44
CA VAL A 162 2.94 7.20 28.51
C VAL A 162 3.57 6.92 29.88
N ALA A 163 3.91 5.67 30.18
CA ALA A 163 4.54 5.29 31.43
C ALA A 163 5.93 5.93 31.58
N ALA A 164 6.75 5.91 30.52
CA ALA A 164 8.06 6.56 30.52
C ALA A 164 7.95 8.09 30.75
N LEU A 165 6.97 8.75 30.14
CA LEU A 165 6.75 10.18 30.30
C LEU A 165 6.22 10.52 31.71
N TYR A 166 5.35 9.68 32.26
CA TYR A 166 4.90 9.80 33.65
C TYR A 166 6.06 9.69 34.63
N ASP A 167 6.94 8.70 34.46
CA ASP A 167 8.15 8.53 35.27
C ASP A 167 9.09 9.72 35.16
N LEU A 168 9.19 10.30 33.95
CA LEU A 168 10.00 11.49 33.70
C LEU A 168 9.48 12.69 34.50
N TYR A 169 8.21 13.05 34.33
CA TYR A 169 7.60 14.18 35.05
C TYR A 169 7.64 13.98 36.56
N LYS A 170 7.34 12.77 37.03
CA LYS A 170 7.40 12.44 38.45
C LYS A 170 8.80 12.64 39.01
N SER A 171 9.82 12.14 38.32
CA SER A 171 11.21 12.24 38.78
C SER A 171 11.75 13.67 38.81
N ARG A 172 11.22 14.55 37.95
CA ARG A 172 11.58 15.97 37.88
C ARG A 172 10.71 16.87 38.75
N GLN A 173 9.68 16.31 39.41
CA GLN A 173 8.62 17.08 40.07
C GLN A 173 8.02 18.14 39.12
N ASP A 174 7.81 17.74 37.86
CA ASP A 174 7.35 18.64 36.80
C ASP A 174 5.92 19.15 37.11
N LEU A 175 5.69 20.44 36.85
CA LEU A 175 4.39 21.09 37.03
C LEU A 175 3.29 20.44 36.17
N LEU A 176 3.67 19.79 35.07
CA LEU A 176 2.76 19.11 34.15
C LEU A 176 2.37 17.71 34.61
N LEU A 177 2.97 17.17 35.69
CA LEU A 177 2.64 15.84 36.19
C LEU A 177 1.14 15.68 36.49
N GLY A 178 0.54 16.67 37.16
CA GLY A 178 -0.88 16.64 37.52
C GLY A 178 -1.80 16.61 36.29
N PRO A 179 -1.73 17.62 35.40
CA PRO A 179 -2.50 17.64 34.15
C PRO A 179 -2.29 16.40 33.28
N PHE A 180 -1.05 15.92 33.15
CA PHE A 180 -0.77 14.71 32.38
C PHE A 180 -1.38 13.46 33.01
N THR A 181 -1.31 13.33 34.34
CA THR A 181 -1.95 12.23 35.09
C THR A 181 -3.47 12.22 34.89
N ALA A 182 -4.10 13.40 34.90
CA ALA A 182 -5.52 13.57 34.61
C ALA A 182 -5.88 13.03 33.22
N GLU A 183 -5.10 13.42 32.21
CA GLU A 183 -5.28 12.98 30.83
C GLU A 183 -5.14 11.46 30.70
N ILE A 184 -4.13 10.85 31.35
CA ILE A 184 -3.95 9.39 31.35
C ILE A 184 -5.17 8.67 31.93
N ILE A 185 -5.67 9.13 33.09
CA ILE A 185 -6.82 8.50 33.76
C ILE A 185 -8.06 8.54 32.86
N GLN A 186 -8.26 9.65 32.13
CA GLN A 186 -9.40 9.85 31.26
C GLN A 186 -9.26 9.10 29.92
N ALA A 187 -8.07 9.06 29.34
CA ALA A 187 -7.82 8.50 28.02
C ALA A 187 -7.58 6.98 28.03
N MET A 188 -7.09 6.40 29.14
CA MET A 188 -6.67 5.00 29.19
C MET A 188 -7.74 4.06 29.76
N PRO A 189 -7.84 2.81 29.27
CA PRO A 189 -8.73 1.79 29.85
C PRO A 189 -8.42 1.54 31.33
N ALA A 190 -9.46 1.35 32.15
CA ALA A 190 -9.33 1.19 33.61
C ALA A 190 -8.41 0.04 34.03
N GLY A 191 -8.37 -1.04 33.23
CA GLY A 191 -7.50 -2.21 33.47
C GLY A 191 -6.05 -2.06 32.98
N SER A 192 -5.64 -0.89 32.47
CA SER A 192 -4.25 -0.67 32.06
C SER A 192 -3.29 -0.72 33.26
N ASN A 193 -2.07 -1.20 33.04
CA ASN A 193 -1.05 -1.29 34.07
C ASN A 193 -0.70 0.09 34.60
N ILE A 194 -0.63 1.09 33.71
CA ILE A 194 -0.31 2.48 34.10
C ILE A 194 -1.39 3.12 34.96
N ARG A 195 -2.69 2.89 34.70
CA ARG A 195 -3.77 3.39 35.57
C ARG A 195 -3.76 2.71 36.93
N THR A 196 -3.55 1.39 36.95
CA THR A 196 -3.38 0.62 38.20
C THR A 196 -2.22 1.16 39.04
N ARG A 197 -1.11 1.52 38.38
CA ARG A 197 0.06 2.10 39.02
C ARG A 197 -0.23 3.51 39.57
N ILE A 198 -0.80 4.40 38.74
CA ILE A 198 -1.17 5.76 39.14
C ILE A 198 -2.11 5.74 40.36
N ALA A 199 -3.10 4.84 40.37
CA ALA A 199 -4.04 4.68 41.50
C ALA A 199 -3.37 4.29 42.82
N LYS A 200 -2.21 3.62 42.77
CA LYS A 200 -1.41 3.28 43.96
C LYS A 200 -0.50 4.42 44.40
N GLU A 201 -0.01 5.21 43.45
CA GLU A 201 1.01 6.23 43.69
C GLU A 201 0.43 7.63 43.99
N VAL A 202 -0.82 7.89 43.58
CA VAL A 202 -1.50 9.18 43.74
C VAL A 202 -2.70 8.99 44.70
N PRO A 203 -2.81 9.77 45.78
CA PRO A 203 -3.94 9.67 46.72
C PRO A 203 -5.30 9.88 46.03
N ASN A 204 -6.32 9.11 46.43
CA ASN A 204 -7.67 9.16 45.83
C ASN A 204 -8.26 10.58 45.75
N ALA A 205 -8.07 11.41 46.77
CA ALA A 205 -8.57 12.79 46.77
C ALA A 205 -7.99 13.63 45.61
N LYS A 206 -6.74 13.42 45.22
CA LYS A 206 -6.11 14.10 44.07
C LYS A 206 -6.53 13.49 42.73
N LEU A 207 -6.83 12.20 42.70
CA LEU A 207 -7.35 11.53 41.50
C LEU A 207 -8.74 12.06 41.12
N GLU A 208 -9.59 12.30 42.12
CA GLU A 208 -10.91 12.93 41.92
C GLU A 208 -10.79 14.38 41.43
N GLU A 209 -9.86 15.15 41.98
CA GLU A 209 -9.54 16.50 41.50
C GLU A 209 -9.12 16.49 40.02
N TYR A 210 -8.24 15.57 39.62
CA TYR A 210 -7.78 15.39 38.25
C TYR A 210 -8.86 14.88 37.30
N ALA A 211 -9.73 13.97 37.75
CA ALA A 211 -10.84 13.47 36.94
C ALA A 211 -11.86 14.57 36.57
N ASN A 212 -11.92 15.64 37.38
CA ASN A 212 -12.85 16.76 37.21
C ASN A 212 -12.28 17.95 36.40
N VAL A 213 -11.05 17.85 35.87
CA VAL A 213 -10.47 18.91 35.02
C VAL A 213 -11.20 18.97 33.66
N PRO A 214 -11.74 20.14 33.24
CA PRO A 214 -12.48 20.28 31.99
C PRO A 214 -11.65 19.87 30.76
N ARG A 215 -12.26 19.12 29.84
CA ARG A 215 -11.60 18.63 28.61
C ARG A 215 -11.13 19.80 27.74
N TYR A 216 -9.84 19.86 27.41
CA TYR A 216 -9.40 20.51 26.17
C TYR A 216 -9.75 19.59 25.01
N ARG A 217 -10.97 19.71 24.45
CA ARG A 217 -11.26 19.11 23.14
C ARG A 217 -10.45 19.85 22.10
N THR A 218 -9.37 19.26 21.60
CA THR A 218 -8.77 19.66 20.33
C THR A 218 -9.81 19.46 19.24
N ARG A 219 -10.45 20.56 18.85
CA ARG A 219 -11.31 20.67 17.67
C ARG A 219 -10.51 20.13 16.48
N SER A 220 -10.94 19.03 15.86
CA SER A 220 -10.35 18.57 14.61
C SER A 220 -10.52 19.68 13.57
N LEU A 221 -9.41 20.30 13.18
CA LEU A 221 -9.33 21.31 12.13
C LEU A 221 -9.38 20.62 10.76
N THR A 222 -10.58 20.28 10.31
CA THR A 222 -10.87 20.12 8.87
C THR A 222 -12.01 21.06 8.52
N PRO A 223 -11.83 22.01 7.59
CA PRO A 223 -12.90 22.86 7.11
C PRO A 223 -13.96 22.00 6.38
N SER A 224 -15.13 21.85 7.00
CA SER A 224 -16.34 21.40 6.33
C SER A 224 -16.83 22.49 5.38
N GLY A 225 -17.23 22.20 4.14
CA GLY A 225 -18.01 23.23 3.44
C GLY A 225 -18.44 23.00 2.00
N VAL A 226 -17.65 22.35 1.13
CA VAL A 226 -18.11 22.04 -0.24
C VAL A 226 -17.45 20.75 -0.69
N LYS A 227 -18.12 19.61 -0.51
CA LYS A 227 -17.80 18.45 -1.35
C LYS A 227 -18.22 18.83 -2.77
N PRO A 228 -17.38 18.57 -3.80
CA PRO A 228 -17.85 18.61 -5.17
C PRO A 228 -19.09 17.71 -5.24
N THR A 229 -20.24 18.29 -5.57
CA THR A 229 -21.45 17.51 -5.83
C THR A 229 -21.18 16.72 -7.10
N GLN A 230 -21.08 15.40 -6.97
CA GLN A 230 -21.05 14.48 -8.09
C GLN A 230 -22.49 13.95 -8.22
N PRO A 231 -23.37 14.66 -8.97
CA PRO A 231 -24.80 14.35 -8.99
C PRO A 231 -25.09 12.96 -9.56
N ASP A 232 -24.21 12.46 -10.42
CA ASP A 232 -24.23 11.08 -10.89
C ASP A 232 -23.95 10.10 -9.75
N LEU A 233 -22.87 10.29 -8.98
CA LEU A 233 -22.56 9.45 -7.82
C LEU A 233 -23.68 9.49 -6.76
N GLU A 234 -24.29 10.66 -6.52
CA GLU A 234 -25.41 10.79 -5.57
C GLU A 234 -26.64 9.98 -6.02
N LEU A 235 -27.04 10.09 -7.30
CA LEU A 235 -28.15 9.31 -7.83
C LEU A 235 -27.84 7.81 -7.85
N PHE A 236 -26.59 7.45 -8.18
CA PHE A 236 -26.12 6.07 -8.13
C PHE A 236 -26.19 5.50 -6.70
N ASP A 237 -25.71 6.24 -5.70
CA ASP A 237 -25.74 5.85 -4.30
C ASP A 237 -27.19 5.72 -3.79
N GLU A 238 -28.10 6.60 -4.21
CA GLU A 238 -29.52 6.49 -3.89
C GLU A 238 -30.15 5.19 -4.46
N ALA A 239 -29.83 4.87 -5.72
CA ALA A 239 -30.25 3.62 -6.35
C ALA A 239 -29.71 2.40 -5.60
N MET A 240 -28.44 2.42 -5.21
CA MET A 240 -27.80 1.37 -4.42
C MET A 240 -28.39 1.24 -3.00
N GLN A 241 -28.74 2.35 -2.34
CA GLN A 241 -29.44 2.30 -1.06
C GLN A 241 -30.82 1.63 -1.19
N SER A 242 -31.48 1.77 -2.34
CA SER A 242 -32.73 1.06 -2.62
C SER A 242 -32.51 -0.43 -2.82
N VAL A 243 -31.43 -0.83 -3.51
CA VAL A 243 -30.98 -2.23 -3.63
C VAL A 243 -30.73 -2.85 -2.26
N LEU A 244 -29.95 -2.18 -1.40
CA LEU A 244 -29.61 -2.67 -0.05
C LEU A 244 -30.83 -2.86 0.86
N LYS A 245 -31.91 -2.10 0.60
CA LYS A 245 -33.19 -2.19 1.32
C LYS A 245 -34.16 -3.19 0.68
N GLY A 246 -33.76 -3.90 -0.38
CA GLY A 246 -34.63 -4.83 -1.13
C GLY A 246 -35.77 -4.13 -1.89
N LYS A 247 -35.68 -2.81 -2.11
CA LYS A 247 -36.70 -2.02 -2.82
C LYS A 247 -36.42 -2.02 -4.33
N TRP A 248 -36.51 -3.19 -4.95
CA TRP A 248 -36.07 -3.42 -6.34
C TRP A 248 -36.78 -2.53 -7.37
N GLY A 249 -38.08 -2.29 -7.23
CA GLY A 249 -38.82 -1.39 -8.13
C GLY A 249 -38.35 0.06 -8.05
N ASN A 250 -38.01 0.56 -6.85
CA ASN A 250 -37.46 1.90 -6.69
C ASN A 250 -36.04 2.00 -7.24
N ALA A 251 -35.21 0.98 -6.95
CA ALA A 251 -33.85 0.89 -7.49
C ALA A 251 -33.86 0.92 -9.03
N ARG A 252 -34.75 0.15 -9.67
CA ARG A 252 -34.92 0.14 -11.13
C ARG A 252 -35.20 1.52 -11.69
N SER A 253 -36.19 2.24 -11.12
CA SER A 253 -36.54 3.59 -11.57
C SER A 253 -35.37 4.56 -11.43
N LEU A 254 -34.61 4.49 -10.34
CA LEU A 254 -33.43 5.32 -10.12
C LEU A 254 -32.29 4.98 -11.08
N PHE A 255 -32.03 3.70 -11.38
CA PHE A 255 -31.02 3.32 -12.36
C PHE A 255 -31.41 3.67 -13.80
N LEU A 256 -32.68 3.57 -14.18
CA LEU A 256 -33.15 4.05 -15.48
C LEU A 256 -32.95 5.56 -15.63
N LYS A 257 -33.29 6.31 -14.57
CA LYS A 257 -33.03 7.75 -14.52
C LYS A 257 -31.53 8.06 -14.62
N PHE A 258 -30.68 7.28 -13.94
CA PHE A 258 -29.23 7.41 -14.04
C PHE A 258 -28.73 7.17 -15.48
N GLU A 259 -29.20 6.11 -16.14
CA GLU A 259 -28.82 5.79 -17.53
C GLU A 259 -29.24 6.91 -18.51
N GLU A 260 -30.35 7.60 -18.25
CA GLU A 260 -30.87 8.71 -19.04
C GLU A 260 -30.11 10.02 -18.79
N GLU A 261 -29.90 10.40 -17.52
CA GLU A 261 -29.31 11.68 -17.14
C GLU A 261 -27.77 11.69 -17.25
N PHE A 262 -27.13 10.53 -17.05
CA PHE A 262 -25.67 10.43 -16.95
C PHE A 262 -25.07 9.34 -17.87
N PRO A 263 -25.34 9.35 -19.19
CA PRO A 263 -24.87 8.32 -20.12
C PRO A 263 -23.35 8.28 -20.32
N GLN A 264 -22.62 9.28 -19.82
CA GLN A 264 -21.15 9.39 -19.89
C GLN A 264 -20.48 9.28 -18.50
N SER A 265 -21.23 8.94 -17.45
CA SER A 265 -20.65 8.79 -16.11
C SER A 265 -19.68 7.60 -16.05
N GLU A 266 -18.63 7.72 -15.24
CA GLU A 266 -17.72 6.62 -14.92
C GLU A 266 -18.42 5.45 -14.20
N HIS A 267 -19.63 5.66 -13.67
CA HIS A 267 -20.44 4.62 -13.05
C HIS A 267 -21.45 3.95 -13.99
N ARG A 268 -21.45 4.29 -15.29
CA ARG A 268 -22.41 3.76 -16.29
C ARG A 268 -22.48 2.23 -16.31
N ASP A 269 -21.35 1.54 -16.48
CA ASP A 269 -21.33 0.07 -16.59
C ASP A 269 -21.87 -0.60 -15.34
N ARG A 270 -21.55 -0.01 -14.18
CA ARG A 270 -22.03 -0.44 -12.87
C ARG A 270 -23.54 -0.24 -12.74
N ALA A 271 -24.06 0.91 -13.16
CA ALA A 271 -25.49 1.21 -13.15
C ALA A 271 -26.27 0.25 -14.07
N GLN A 272 -25.77 0.01 -15.29
CA GLN A 272 -26.41 -0.91 -16.24
C GLN A 272 -26.54 -2.33 -15.69
N TYR A 273 -25.48 -2.85 -15.05
CA TYR A 273 -25.53 -4.15 -14.43
C TYR A 273 -26.54 -4.22 -13.28
N TRP A 274 -26.54 -3.22 -12.39
CA TRP A 274 -27.48 -3.20 -11.29
C TRP A 274 -28.92 -3.01 -11.76
N ASN A 275 -29.14 -2.27 -12.86
CA ASN A 275 -30.44 -2.21 -13.51
C ASN A 275 -30.87 -3.59 -14.03
N ALA A 276 -30.00 -4.31 -14.75
CA ALA A 276 -30.27 -5.69 -15.14
C ALA A 276 -30.60 -6.57 -13.93
N ARG A 277 -29.86 -6.42 -12.83
CA ARG A 277 -30.12 -7.16 -11.57
C ARG A 277 -31.50 -6.83 -10.98
N THR A 278 -31.95 -5.58 -11.05
CA THR A 278 -33.31 -5.22 -10.60
C THR A 278 -34.39 -5.91 -11.44
N GLU A 279 -34.19 -6.06 -12.75
CA GLU A 279 -35.13 -6.77 -13.63
C GLU A 279 -35.25 -8.25 -13.23
N PHE A 280 -34.13 -8.91 -12.93
CA PHE A 280 -34.13 -10.29 -12.45
C PHE A 280 -34.89 -10.44 -11.12
N GLU A 281 -34.64 -9.55 -10.15
CA GLU A 281 -35.31 -9.60 -8.84
C GLU A 281 -36.80 -9.26 -8.91
N LEU A 282 -37.23 -8.57 -9.97
CA LEU A 282 -38.64 -8.30 -10.26
C LEU A 282 -39.32 -9.41 -11.08
N GLY A 283 -38.60 -10.48 -11.44
CA GLY A 283 -39.10 -11.58 -12.25
C GLY A 283 -39.17 -11.29 -13.76
N ASN A 284 -38.57 -10.20 -14.23
CA ASN A 284 -38.51 -9.82 -15.63
C ASN A 284 -37.31 -10.49 -16.33
N ASP A 285 -37.33 -11.83 -16.39
CA ASP A 285 -36.18 -12.62 -16.85
C ASP A 285 -35.72 -12.29 -18.28
N ASP A 286 -36.66 -11.98 -19.18
CA ASP A 286 -36.33 -11.65 -20.58
C ASP A 286 -35.59 -10.32 -20.69
N GLU A 287 -36.00 -9.32 -19.92
CA GLU A 287 -35.35 -8.02 -19.88
C GLU A 287 -33.99 -8.10 -19.17
N PHE A 288 -33.88 -8.89 -18.10
CA PHE A 288 -32.60 -9.21 -17.48
C PHE A 288 -31.63 -9.83 -18.49
N LYS A 289 -32.08 -10.84 -19.24
CA LYS A 289 -31.25 -11.49 -20.27
C LYS A 289 -30.81 -10.50 -21.33
N ARG A 290 -31.75 -9.72 -21.89
CA ARG A 290 -31.46 -8.71 -22.90
C ARG A 290 -30.41 -7.71 -22.43
N ARG A 291 -30.55 -7.18 -21.22
CA ARG A 291 -29.58 -6.23 -20.64
C ARG A 291 -28.22 -6.86 -20.41
N CYS A 292 -28.18 -8.08 -19.86
CA CYS A 292 -26.92 -8.77 -19.66
C CYS A 292 -26.24 -9.16 -20.98
N GLU A 293 -26.99 -9.43 -22.05
CA GLU A 293 -26.43 -9.64 -23.38
C GLU A 293 -25.78 -8.38 -23.94
N ILE A 294 -26.41 -7.21 -23.74
CA ILE A 294 -25.81 -5.92 -24.12
C ILE A 294 -24.48 -5.72 -23.37
N ILE A 295 -24.49 -5.84 -22.03
CA ILE A 295 -23.29 -5.65 -21.20
C ILE A 295 -22.18 -6.64 -21.60
N PHE A 296 -22.53 -7.91 -21.83
CA PHE A 296 -21.58 -8.93 -22.22
C PHE A 296 -21.01 -8.70 -23.63
N ASN A 297 -21.83 -8.29 -24.60
CA ASN A 297 -21.37 -8.07 -25.97
C ASN A 297 -20.53 -6.79 -26.10
N GLU A 298 -20.86 -5.74 -25.34
CA GLU A 298 -20.11 -4.49 -25.34
C GLU A 298 -18.79 -4.63 -24.56
N ASN A 299 -18.81 -5.29 -23.40
CA ASN A 299 -17.71 -5.29 -22.44
C ASN A 299 -17.50 -6.65 -21.75
N PRO A 300 -17.25 -7.75 -22.51
CA PRO A 300 -17.31 -9.14 -22.02
C PRO A 300 -16.36 -9.45 -20.85
N LEU A 301 -15.25 -8.72 -20.75
CA LEU A 301 -14.18 -8.97 -19.78
C LEU A 301 -14.08 -7.92 -18.66
N THR A 302 -15.04 -6.99 -18.58
CA THR A 302 -15.18 -6.16 -17.37
C THR A 302 -15.78 -6.99 -16.24
N TYR A 303 -15.63 -6.54 -14.98
CA TYR A 303 -16.26 -7.22 -13.83
C TYR A 303 -17.75 -7.51 -14.08
N TYR A 304 -18.50 -6.54 -14.60
CA TYR A 304 -19.93 -6.67 -14.88
C TYR A 304 -20.23 -7.50 -16.13
N GLY A 305 -19.39 -7.44 -17.17
CA GLY A 305 -19.45 -8.34 -18.32
C GLY A 305 -19.30 -9.80 -17.92
N LEU A 306 -18.35 -10.12 -17.06
CA LEU A 306 -18.13 -11.47 -16.53
C LEU A 306 -19.32 -11.94 -15.70
N GLN A 307 -19.85 -11.09 -14.82
CA GLN A 307 -21.04 -11.41 -14.03
C GLN A 307 -22.24 -11.74 -14.93
N CYS A 308 -22.46 -10.96 -15.99
CA CYS A 308 -23.51 -11.25 -16.96
C CYS A 308 -23.23 -12.52 -17.77
N GLY A 309 -22.01 -12.70 -18.28
CA GLY A 309 -21.62 -13.90 -19.02
C GLY A 309 -21.78 -15.18 -18.20
N LEU A 310 -21.39 -15.17 -16.92
CA LEU A 310 -21.57 -16.29 -15.99
C LEU A 310 -23.06 -16.61 -15.77
N ARG A 311 -23.89 -15.58 -15.54
CA ARG A 311 -25.35 -15.77 -15.34
C ARG A 311 -26.05 -16.26 -16.59
N LEU A 312 -25.60 -15.82 -17.76
CA LEU A 312 -26.10 -16.24 -19.06
C LEU A 312 -25.46 -17.54 -19.58
N LYS A 313 -24.50 -18.11 -18.84
CA LYS A 313 -23.70 -19.29 -19.25
C LYS A 313 -23.09 -19.12 -20.64
N LYS A 314 -22.58 -17.92 -20.94
CA LYS A 314 -21.93 -17.61 -22.22
C LYS A 314 -20.55 -18.28 -22.27
N ASP A 315 -20.14 -18.64 -23.48
CA ASP A 315 -18.78 -19.08 -23.73
C ASP A 315 -17.84 -17.87 -23.77
N PHE A 316 -16.83 -17.88 -22.90
CA PHE A 316 -15.80 -16.84 -22.88
C PHE A 316 -14.65 -17.16 -23.84
N ALA A 317 -14.50 -18.40 -24.33
CA ALA A 317 -13.39 -18.81 -25.17
C ALA A 317 -13.13 -17.89 -26.39
N PRO A 318 -14.15 -17.33 -27.08
CA PRO A 318 -13.93 -16.39 -28.18
C PRO A 318 -13.22 -15.10 -27.75
N PHE A 319 -13.40 -14.67 -26.50
CA PHE A 319 -12.77 -13.49 -25.92
C PHE A 319 -11.45 -13.83 -25.22
N LEU A 320 -11.22 -15.11 -24.90
CA LEU A 320 -10.01 -15.61 -24.23
C LEU A 320 -8.99 -16.17 -25.23
N ALA A 321 -9.18 -15.96 -26.53
CA ALA A 321 -8.25 -16.44 -27.54
C ALA A 321 -6.82 -15.99 -27.17
N PRO A 322 -5.85 -16.91 -27.03
CA PRO A 322 -4.50 -16.53 -26.73
C PRO A 322 -4.07 -15.59 -27.85
N GLY A 323 -3.86 -14.32 -27.53
CA GLY A 323 -3.29 -13.37 -28.48
C GLY A 323 -2.06 -14.04 -29.08
N SER A 324 -2.14 -14.38 -30.37
CA SER A 324 -1.00 -14.97 -31.10
C SER A 324 0.11 -13.94 -31.33
N GLY A 325 -0.12 -12.70 -30.89
CA GLY A 325 0.88 -11.67 -30.82
C GLY A 325 1.92 -12.05 -29.77
N THR A 326 3.13 -12.35 -30.23
CA THR A 326 4.31 -12.10 -29.41
C THR A 326 4.25 -10.65 -28.94
N ALA A 327 4.45 -10.40 -27.64
CA ALA A 327 4.57 -9.04 -27.12
C ALA A 327 5.48 -8.23 -28.07
N THR A 328 4.91 -7.24 -28.73
CA THR A 328 5.68 -6.39 -29.64
C THR A 328 6.70 -5.64 -28.80
N ALA A 329 7.90 -5.47 -29.35
CA ALA A 329 8.93 -4.66 -28.69
C ALA A 329 8.35 -3.28 -28.38
N PHE A 330 8.71 -2.72 -27.21
CA PHE A 330 8.26 -1.40 -26.80
C PHE A 330 8.50 -0.38 -27.92
N THR A 331 7.43 0.19 -28.46
CA THR A 331 7.52 1.29 -29.43
C THR A 331 7.50 2.61 -28.69
N GLY A 332 8.64 3.31 -28.67
CA GLY A 332 8.80 4.59 -27.98
C GLY A 332 10.16 4.70 -27.31
N THR A 333 10.62 5.91 -27.04
CA THR A 333 11.84 6.13 -26.24
C THR A 333 11.40 6.47 -24.82
N PRO A 334 11.62 5.61 -23.81
CA PRO A 334 11.30 5.97 -22.44
C PRO A 334 12.13 7.19 -22.05
N TYR A 335 11.56 8.07 -21.21
CA TYR A 335 12.35 9.17 -20.66
C TYR A 335 13.57 8.60 -19.93
N PRO A 336 14.73 9.30 -19.90
CA PRO A 336 15.95 8.78 -19.29
C PRO A 336 15.76 8.21 -17.87
N ARG A 337 14.90 8.84 -17.06
CA ARG A 337 14.56 8.37 -15.71
C ARG A 337 13.76 7.06 -15.70
N GLN A 338 12.81 6.91 -16.62
CA GLN A 338 12.03 5.68 -16.78
C GLN A 338 12.91 4.53 -17.26
N ALA A 339 13.79 4.79 -18.23
CA ALA A 339 14.77 3.82 -18.70
C ALA A 339 15.65 3.31 -17.53
N LEU A 340 16.16 4.22 -16.69
CA LEU A 340 16.94 3.86 -15.50
C LEU A 340 16.13 3.01 -14.51
N ALA A 341 14.88 3.39 -14.22
CA ALA A 341 14.02 2.64 -13.31
C ALA A 341 13.69 1.23 -13.84
N LEU A 342 13.47 1.06 -15.15
CA LEU A 342 13.29 -0.25 -15.77
C LEU A 342 14.54 -1.14 -15.62
N TRP A 343 15.74 -0.58 -15.80
CA TRP A 343 16.98 -1.34 -15.58
C TRP A 343 17.19 -1.72 -14.12
N ARG A 344 16.81 -0.85 -13.17
CA ARG A 344 16.81 -1.16 -11.73
C ARG A 344 15.84 -2.28 -11.41
N LEU A 345 14.59 -2.14 -11.87
CA LEU A 345 13.53 -3.11 -11.70
C LEU A 345 13.94 -4.49 -12.22
N ARG A 346 14.51 -4.55 -13.44
CA ARG A 346 15.07 -5.77 -14.00
C ARG A 346 16.13 -6.40 -13.10
N ALA A 347 17.13 -5.63 -12.67
CA ALA A 347 18.22 -6.15 -11.85
C ALA A 347 17.74 -6.66 -10.48
N LEU A 348 16.72 -6.01 -9.90
CA LEU A 348 16.09 -6.47 -8.66
C LEU A 348 15.35 -7.79 -8.85
N LEU A 349 14.59 -7.92 -9.93
CA LEU A 349 13.88 -9.16 -10.26
C LEU A 349 14.85 -10.31 -10.58
N GLU A 350 15.95 -10.04 -11.31
CA GLU A 350 17.01 -11.02 -11.58
C GLU A 350 17.64 -11.56 -10.27
N GLU A 351 17.64 -10.77 -9.20
CA GLU A 351 18.11 -11.15 -7.87
C GLU A 351 17.00 -11.65 -6.92
N GLY A 352 15.75 -11.73 -7.38
CA GLY A 352 14.61 -12.16 -6.57
C GLY A 352 14.19 -11.15 -5.48
N LEU A 353 14.55 -9.88 -5.63
CA LEU A 353 14.26 -8.81 -4.67
C LEU A 353 12.88 -8.19 -4.92
N ILE A 354 11.83 -8.94 -4.58
CA ILE A 354 10.43 -8.58 -4.89
C ILE A 354 10.01 -7.25 -4.25
N GLU A 355 10.26 -7.03 -2.96
CA GLU A 355 9.84 -5.78 -2.29
C GLU A 355 10.55 -4.54 -2.85
N PRO A 356 11.90 -4.52 -3.02
CA PRO A 356 12.54 -3.42 -3.76
C PRO A 356 12.01 -3.25 -5.19
N ALA A 357 11.78 -4.34 -5.93
CA ALA A 357 11.24 -4.30 -7.28
C ALA A 357 9.86 -3.64 -7.30
N ARG A 358 8.98 -3.99 -6.37
CA ARG A 358 7.66 -3.38 -6.20
C ARG A 358 7.76 -1.87 -5.98
N MET A 359 8.76 -1.40 -5.23
CA MET A 359 8.96 0.02 -4.95
C MET A 359 9.48 0.79 -6.16
N GLU A 360 10.41 0.22 -6.94
CA GLU A 360 10.79 0.78 -8.26
C GLU A 360 9.59 0.88 -9.19
N ALA A 361 8.78 -0.17 -9.21
CA ALA A 361 7.59 -0.23 -10.04
C ALA A 361 6.57 0.83 -9.57
N ARG A 362 6.35 1.03 -8.26
CA ARG A 362 5.50 2.10 -7.74
C ARG A 362 6.02 3.50 -8.14
N GLY A 363 7.33 3.70 -8.11
CA GLY A 363 7.96 4.93 -8.58
C GLY A 363 7.72 5.21 -10.07
N LEU A 364 7.75 4.15 -10.90
CA LEU A 364 7.38 4.22 -12.31
C LEU A 364 5.91 4.62 -12.50
N PHE A 365 4.99 4.11 -11.67
CA PHE A 365 3.56 4.44 -11.72
C PHE A 365 3.29 5.91 -11.39
N ASN A 366 3.95 6.41 -10.35
CA ASN A 366 3.69 7.73 -9.79
C ASN A 366 4.29 8.88 -10.62
N TYR A 367 5.16 8.59 -11.59
CA TYR A 367 5.82 9.63 -12.38
C TYR A 367 4.93 10.13 -13.52
N LYS A 368 4.34 11.33 -13.37
CA LYS A 368 3.56 12.04 -14.40
C LYS A 368 4.15 13.42 -14.73
N PRO A 369 4.90 13.60 -15.82
CA PRO A 369 4.98 14.86 -16.52
C PRO A 369 4.00 14.80 -17.71
N GLY A 370 2.86 15.50 -17.62
CA GLY A 370 2.01 15.74 -18.80
C GLY A 370 0.80 14.82 -19.03
N GLY A 371 0.44 13.93 -18.09
CA GLY A 371 -0.92 13.37 -18.02
C GLY A 371 -1.09 11.87 -18.28
N SER A 372 -0.14 11.19 -18.92
CA SER A 372 -0.20 9.73 -19.07
C SER A 372 0.70 8.97 -18.08
N THR A 373 0.16 7.89 -17.56
CA THR A 373 0.82 6.85 -16.76
C THR A 373 1.77 6.05 -17.66
N PHE A 374 3.01 5.82 -17.22
CA PHE A 374 4.03 5.12 -18.01
C PHE A 374 3.49 3.82 -18.64
N GLY A 375 3.59 3.73 -19.97
CA GLY A 375 3.15 2.56 -20.72
C GLY A 375 1.64 2.49 -21.01
N GLN A 376 0.78 3.32 -20.41
CA GLN A 376 -0.68 3.30 -20.68
C GLN A 376 -1.08 4.07 -21.96
N ASP A 377 -0.13 4.62 -22.70
CA ASP A 377 -0.39 5.29 -23.98
C ASP A 377 -0.54 4.30 -25.15
N ASN A 378 -0.17 3.04 -24.96
CA ASN A 378 -0.37 1.98 -25.93
C ASN A 378 -0.49 0.61 -25.25
N ALA A 379 -1.20 -0.32 -25.89
CA ALA A 379 -1.52 -1.61 -25.31
C ALA A 379 -0.29 -2.47 -24.96
N ALA A 380 0.76 -2.43 -25.79
CA ALA A 380 1.99 -3.22 -25.57
C ALA A 380 2.79 -2.72 -24.35
N GLY A 381 2.92 -1.40 -24.18
CA GLY A 381 3.55 -0.78 -23.03
C GLY A 381 2.79 -1.07 -21.74
N ALA A 382 1.46 -1.09 -21.80
CA ALA A 382 0.61 -1.42 -20.66
C ALA A 382 0.75 -2.91 -20.31
N ALA A 383 0.75 -3.80 -21.30
CA ALA A 383 0.93 -5.24 -21.09
C ALA A 383 2.28 -5.58 -20.46
N LEU A 384 3.37 -4.94 -20.89
CA LEU A 384 4.65 -5.07 -20.20
C LEU A 384 4.54 -4.61 -18.77
N THR A 385 4.03 -3.40 -18.58
CA THR A 385 4.05 -2.80 -17.26
C THR A 385 3.26 -3.67 -16.29
N ALA A 386 2.16 -4.27 -16.78
CA ALA A 386 1.42 -5.32 -16.10
C ALA A 386 2.29 -6.53 -15.75
N PHE A 387 3.10 -7.01 -16.71
CA PHE A 387 4.07 -8.07 -16.50
C PHE A 387 5.10 -7.75 -15.41
N LEU A 388 5.75 -6.60 -15.50
CA LEU A 388 6.76 -6.17 -14.54
C LEU A 388 6.18 -6.03 -13.13
N TYR A 389 4.97 -5.48 -13.02
CA TYR A 389 4.25 -5.42 -11.74
C TYR A 389 3.87 -6.81 -11.23
N HIS A 390 3.41 -7.71 -12.08
CA HIS A 390 3.08 -9.09 -11.70
C HIS A 390 4.31 -9.81 -11.17
N ALA A 391 5.43 -9.74 -11.90
CA ALA A 391 6.71 -10.34 -11.51
C ALA A 391 7.25 -9.74 -10.20
N ALA A 392 7.00 -8.46 -9.95
CA ALA A 392 7.29 -7.79 -8.68
C ALA A 392 6.23 -8.05 -7.58
N GLY A 393 5.27 -8.93 -7.82
CA GLY A 393 4.19 -9.27 -6.89
C GLY A 393 3.30 -8.08 -6.54
N TYR A 394 3.14 -7.10 -7.43
CA TYR A 394 2.31 -5.91 -7.23
C TYR A 394 0.99 -6.05 -8.00
N SER A 395 0.10 -6.91 -7.49
CA SER A 395 -1.13 -7.35 -8.15
C SER A 395 -2.04 -6.21 -8.58
N ASN A 396 -2.25 -5.18 -7.75
CA ASN A 396 -3.17 -4.07 -8.10
C ASN A 396 -2.68 -3.26 -9.30
N ALA A 397 -1.39 -2.90 -9.33
CA ALA A 397 -0.83 -2.18 -10.47
C ALA A 397 -0.72 -3.09 -11.70
N SER A 398 -0.39 -4.37 -11.48
CA SER A 398 -0.40 -5.37 -12.54
C SER A 398 -1.77 -5.46 -13.21
N PHE A 399 -2.83 -5.60 -12.40
CA PHE A 399 -4.22 -5.60 -12.85
C PHE A 399 -4.58 -4.32 -13.60
N SER A 400 -4.29 -3.15 -13.02
CA SER A 400 -4.58 -1.85 -13.65
C SER A 400 -3.93 -1.74 -15.03
N HIS A 401 -2.68 -2.17 -15.17
CA HIS A 401 -1.98 -2.14 -16.45
C HIS A 401 -2.41 -3.25 -17.42
N ALA A 402 -2.79 -4.42 -16.93
CA ALA A 402 -3.38 -5.48 -17.77
C ALA A 402 -4.73 -5.00 -18.34
N TYR A 403 -5.53 -4.35 -17.51
CA TYR A 403 -6.80 -3.75 -17.90
C TYR A 403 -6.61 -2.59 -18.89
N ALA A 404 -5.61 -1.73 -18.66
CA ALA A 404 -5.25 -0.67 -19.60
C ALA A 404 -4.82 -1.25 -20.95
N ALA A 405 -4.02 -2.32 -20.96
CA ALA A 405 -3.59 -2.99 -22.18
C ALA A 405 -4.79 -3.50 -22.99
N TYR A 406 -5.70 -4.21 -22.33
CA TYR A 406 -6.93 -4.70 -22.92
C TYR A 406 -7.84 -3.56 -23.43
N SER A 407 -8.01 -2.49 -22.64
CA SER A 407 -8.85 -1.35 -23.00
C SER A 407 -8.31 -0.59 -24.23
N LEU A 408 -6.99 -0.53 -24.40
CA LEU A 408 -6.34 0.14 -25.54
C LEU A 408 -6.37 -0.72 -26.80
N ASP A 409 -6.17 -2.02 -26.68
CA ASP A 409 -6.30 -2.99 -27.76
C ASP A 409 -6.74 -4.35 -27.19
N PRO A 410 -8.01 -4.76 -27.42
CA PRO A 410 -8.49 -6.06 -26.97
C PRO A 410 -7.64 -7.24 -27.48
N LYS A 411 -6.91 -7.08 -28.59
CA LYS A 411 -6.01 -8.12 -29.13
C LYS A 411 -4.72 -8.29 -28.32
N ALA A 412 -4.40 -7.36 -27.43
CA ALA A 412 -3.27 -7.49 -26.51
C ALA A 412 -3.49 -8.56 -25.44
N LEU A 413 -4.75 -8.97 -25.24
CA LEU A 413 -5.14 -10.02 -24.32
C LEU A 413 -4.50 -11.35 -24.71
N ASN A 414 -3.74 -11.92 -23.78
CA ASN A 414 -3.07 -13.21 -23.93
C ASN A 414 -3.19 -13.99 -22.62
N ALA A 415 -2.73 -15.24 -22.61
CA ALA A 415 -2.82 -16.11 -21.44
C ALA A 415 -2.23 -15.46 -20.17
N PHE A 416 -1.16 -14.65 -20.31
CA PHE A 416 -0.54 -13.95 -19.20
C PHE A 416 -1.41 -12.81 -18.65
N LEU A 417 -1.94 -11.93 -19.52
CA LEU A 417 -2.85 -10.88 -19.06
C LEU A 417 -4.14 -11.44 -18.48
N LEU A 418 -4.61 -12.58 -19.01
CA LEU A 418 -5.76 -13.29 -18.47
C LEU A 418 -5.50 -13.83 -17.06
N ASP A 419 -4.32 -14.39 -16.81
CA ASP A 419 -3.92 -14.83 -15.47
C ASP A 419 -3.85 -13.66 -14.47
N ILE A 420 -3.42 -12.48 -14.90
CA ILE A 420 -3.47 -11.26 -14.07
C ILE A 420 -4.92 -10.81 -13.81
N LEU A 421 -5.75 -10.78 -14.85
CA LEU A 421 -7.12 -10.26 -14.76
C LEU A 421 -8.04 -11.22 -14.01
N PHE A 422 -7.81 -12.52 -14.15
CA PHE A 422 -8.59 -13.63 -13.60
C PHE A 422 -7.68 -14.68 -12.95
N PRO A 423 -7.02 -14.35 -11.83
CA PRO A 423 -6.18 -15.31 -11.12
C PRO A 423 -7.03 -16.51 -10.65
N GLN A 424 -6.51 -17.72 -10.86
CA GLN A 424 -7.19 -18.98 -10.53
C GLN A 424 -7.27 -19.27 -9.03
#